data_AF-A0A2P7BUR2-F1
#
_entry.id   AF-A0A2P7BUR2-F1
#
_cell.length_a   1.000
_cell.length_b   1.000
_cell.length_c   1.000
_cell.angle_alpha   90.00
_cell.angle_beta   90.00
_cell.angle_gamma   90.00
#
_symmetry.space_group_name_H-M   'P 1'
#
loop_
_entity.id
_entity.type
_entity.pdbx_description
1 polymer ?
#
loop_
_entity_poly.entity_id
_entity_poly.type
_entity_poly.pdbx_seq_one_letter_code
_entity_poly.pdbx_strand_id
1 'polypeptide(L)'
;MSQKNLHKLMDLRKIRIRIAEESSIRQQRIYDAAAVDVDMAAGQIDQNDEKRLSRETAMYQQLSNQTIRREELDDYLDALSALDYHASRLRQQEEQARNRLEIEAEKARDANAALRARLQQYDKLKILLEKQSSAKNKNANLLAELDDEDQLRPSPLTHRGS
;
A
#
# COMPACT_ATOMS: atom_id res chain seq x y z
N MET A 1 -4.85 32.17 -14.22
CA MET A 1 -3.84 31.79 -13.20
C MET A 1 -2.44 32.18 -13.68
N SER A 2 -1.64 32.82 -12.84
CA SER A 2 -0.24 33.16 -13.15
C SER A 2 0.65 31.90 -13.12
N GLN A 3 1.66 31.83 -13.98
CA GLN A 3 2.61 30.69 -14.10
C GLN A 3 3.33 30.39 -12.77
N LYS A 4 3.58 31.43 -11.96
CA LYS A 4 4.13 31.30 -10.59
C LYS A 4 3.20 30.53 -9.66
N ASN A 5 1.88 30.68 -9.80
CA ASN A 5 0.90 29.96 -8.98
C ASN A 5 0.80 28.48 -9.41
N LEU A 6 0.96 28.19 -10.70
CA LEU A 6 0.92 26.83 -11.22
C LEU A 6 2.17 26.02 -10.82
N HIS A 7 3.35 26.64 -10.80
CA HIS A 7 4.58 26.03 -10.27
C HIS A 7 4.47 25.72 -8.77
N LYS A 8 4.01 26.68 -7.95
CA LYS A 8 3.78 26.45 -6.52
C LYS A 8 2.79 25.31 -6.26
N LEU A 9 1.73 25.23 -7.06
CA LEU A 9 0.75 24.13 -6.99
C LEU A 9 1.38 22.78 -7.36
N MET A 10 2.30 22.76 -8.33
CA MET A 10 3.04 21.56 -8.72
C MET A 10 3.95 21.06 -7.60
N ASP A 11 4.71 21.94 -6.96
CA ASP A 11 5.60 21.58 -5.86
C ASP A 11 4.82 21.05 -4.65
N LEU A 12 3.70 21.70 -4.31
CA LEU A 12 2.81 21.23 -3.25
C LEU A 12 2.20 19.86 -3.58
N ARG A 13 1.89 19.58 -4.86
CA ARG A 13 1.44 18.24 -5.29
C ARG A 13 2.53 17.19 -5.20
N LYS A 14 3.78 17.51 -5.56
CA LYS A 14 4.93 16.59 -5.39
C LYS A 14 5.09 16.19 -3.93
N ILE A 15 5.00 17.15 -3.00
CA ILE A 15 5.08 16.88 -1.56
C ILE A 15 3.94 15.95 -1.12
N ARG A 16 2.69 16.23 -1.55
CA ARG A 16 1.53 15.39 -1.23
C ARG A 16 1.62 13.97 -1.81
N ILE A 17 2.22 13.81 -2.99
CA ILE A 17 2.48 12.49 -3.58
C ILE A 17 3.49 11.75 -2.73
N ARG A 18 4.62 12.37 -2.37
CA ARG A 18 5.63 11.73 -1.53
C ARG A 18 5.05 11.24 -0.19
N ILE A 19 4.25 12.08 0.48
CA ILE A 19 3.56 11.69 1.71
C ILE A 19 2.61 10.51 1.47
N ALA A 20 1.89 10.51 0.34
CA ALA A 20 0.99 9.41 -0.02
C ALA A 20 1.75 8.11 -0.34
N GLU A 21 2.89 8.19 -1.01
CA GLU A 21 3.79 7.06 -1.30
C GLU A 21 4.31 6.46 0.00
N GLU A 22 4.84 7.30 0.90
CA GLU A 22 5.33 6.84 2.22
C GLU A 22 4.21 6.19 3.04
N SER A 23 3.00 6.76 3.02
CA SER A 23 1.84 6.17 3.70
C SER A 23 1.42 4.84 3.07
N SER A 24 1.42 4.72 1.74
CA SER A 24 1.12 3.48 1.03
C SER A 24 2.15 2.39 1.34
N ILE A 25 3.44 2.72 1.32
CA ILE A 25 4.52 1.79 1.67
C ILE A 25 4.39 1.32 3.12
N ARG A 26 4.12 2.25 4.05
CA ARG A 26 3.92 1.90 5.47
C ARG A 26 2.73 0.96 5.63
N GLN A 27 1.62 1.26 4.96
CA GLN A 27 0.42 0.43 5.03
C GLN A 27 0.64 -0.95 4.41
N GLN A 28 1.39 -1.03 3.31
CA GLN A 28 1.78 -2.31 2.70
C GLN A 28 2.60 -3.16 3.67
N ARG A 29 3.58 -2.56 4.36
CA ARG A 29 4.38 -3.28 5.38
C ARG A 29 3.52 -3.81 6.54
N ILE A 30 2.49 -3.07 6.95
CA ILE A 30 1.56 -3.51 7.99
C ILE A 30 0.74 -4.70 7.50
N TYR A 31 0.25 -4.65 6.26
CA TYR A 31 -0.44 -5.78 5.63
C TYR A 31 0.46 -7.02 5.54
N ASP A 32 1.72 -6.86 5.09
CA ASP A 32 2.67 -7.97 4.97
C ASP A 32 2.95 -8.59 6.36
N ALA A 33 3.11 -7.76 7.40
CA ALA A 33 3.28 -8.25 8.77
C ALA A 33 2.04 -9.01 9.27
N ALA A 34 0.82 -8.52 8.98
CA ALA A 34 -0.41 -9.23 9.32
C ALA A 34 -0.54 -10.58 8.59
N ALA A 35 -0.01 -10.68 7.36
CA ALA A 35 0.02 -11.96 6.63
C ALA A 35 0.95 -12.96 7.32
N VAL A 36 2.14 -12.51 7.73
CA VAL A 36 3.08 -13.33 8.50
C VAL A 36 2.47 -13.79 9.83
N ASP A 37 1.70 -12.94 10.51
CA ASP A 37 1.02 -13.31 11.76
C ASP A 37 0.01 -14.46 11.54
N VAL A 38 -0.71 -14.47 10.42
CA VAL A 38 -1.61 -15.57 10.05
C VAL A 38 -0.83 -16.87 9.82
N ASP A 39 0.27 -16.80 9.07
CA ASP A 39 1.12 -17.96 8.81
C ASP A 39 1.72 -18.52 10.09
N MET A 40 2.16 -17.65 11.01
CA MET A 40 2.66 -18.06 12.33
C MET A 40 1.56 -18.72 13.17
N ALA A 41 0.33 -18.19 13.16
CA ALA A 41 -0.78 -18.78 13.89
C ALA A 41 -1.15 -20.17 13.34
N ALA A 42 -1.16 -20.33 12.01
CA ALA A 42 -1.35 -21.62 11.37
C ALA A 42 -0.24 -22.61 11.76
N GLY A 43 1.02 -22.20 11.72
CA GLY A 43 2.15 -23.04 12.14
C GLY A 43 2.09 -23.45 13.63
N GLN A 44 1.50 -22.63 14.50
CA GLN A 44 1.28 -23.01 15.90
C GLN A 44 0.20 -24.09 16.06
N ILE A 45 -0.85 -24.05 15.21
CA ILE A 45 -1.87 -25.10 15.17
C ILE A 45 -1.23 -26.42 14.74
N ASP A 46 -0.44 -26.41 13.67
CA ASP A 46 0.25 -27.61 13.18
C ASP A 46 1.15 -28.22 14.27
N GLN A 47 1.93 -27.40 14.97
CA GLN A 47 2.77 -27.86 16.08
C GLN A 47 1.96 -28.44 17.25
N ASN A 48 0.78 -27.90 17.52
CA ASN A 48 -0.10 -28.42 18.55
C ASN A 48 -0.68 -29.78 18.15
N ASP A 49 -1.10 -29.91 16.89
CA ASP A 49 -1.66 -31.15 16.35
C ASP A 49 -0.59 -32.25 16.28
N GLU A 50 0.65 -31.91 15.90
CA GLU A 50 1.79 -32.84 15.99
C GLU A 50 2.05 -33.32 17.42
N LYS A 51 2.03 -32.41 18.41
CA LYS A 51 2.19 -32.77 19.83
C LYS A 51 1.07 -33.69 20.31
N ARG A 52 -0.16 -33.40 19.91
CA ARG A 52 -1.34 -34.21 20.24
C ARG A 52 -1.20 -35.61 19.65
N LEU A 53 -0.89 -35.71 18.36
CA LEU A 53 -0.68 -36.98 17.67
C LEU A 53 0.47 -37.79 18.28
N SER A 54 1.59 -37.14 18.61
CA SER A 54 2.72 -37.79 19.26
C SER A 54 2.36 -38.35 20.63
N ARG A 55 1.57 -37.62 21.43
CA ARG A 55 1.08 -38.11 22.73
C ARG A 55 0.10 -39.27 22.58
N GLU A 56 -0.89 -39.17 21.69
CA GLU A 56 -1.82 -40.28 21.43
C GLU A 56 -1.07 -41.53 20.98
N THR A 57 -0.10 -41.38 20.07
CA THR A 57 0.70 -42.50 19.58
C THR A 57 1.50 -43.14 20.72
N ALA A 58 2.12 -42.35 21.59
CA ALA A 58 2.86 -42.85 22.75
C ALA A 58 1.94 -43.60 23.73
N MET A 59 0.75 -43.07 24.00
CA MET A 59 -0.27 -43.72 24.83
C MET A 59 -0.69 -45.07 24.23
N TYR A 60 -1.00 -45.13 22.94
CA TYR A 60 -1.38 -46.39 22.27
C TYR A 60 -0.26 -47.43 22.30
N GLN A 61 0.99 -47.01 22.11
CA GLN A 61 2.15 -47.91 22.23
C GLN A 61 2.33 -48.45 23.65
N GLN A 62 2.08 -47.64 24.68
CA GLN A 62 2.14 -48.13 26.05
C GLN A 62 1.00 -49.12 26.33
N LEU A 63 -0.22 -48.81 25.87
CA LEU A 63 -1.38 -49.70 26.02
C LEU A 63 -1.20 -51.04 25.30
N SER A 64 -0.49 -51.05 24.15
CA SER A 64 -0.24 -52.29 23.41
C SER A 64 0.83 -53.17 24.07
N ASN A 65 1.77 -52.57 24.80
CA ASN A 65 2.96 -53.26 25.29
C ASN A 65 2.87 -53.66 26.78
N GLN A 66 2.03 -52.99 27.57
CA GLN A 66 1.92 -53.24 29.00
C GLN A 66 0.56 -52.82 29.57
N THR A 67 0.22 -53.38 30.74
CA THR A 67 -0.96 -52.96 31.50
C THR A 67 -0.69 -51.60 32.14
N ILE A 68 -1.42 -50.57 31.69
CA ILE A 68 -1.35 -49.21 32.23
C ILE A 68 -2.17 -49.11 33.51
N ARG A 69 -1.66 -48.36 34.51
CA ARG A 69 -2.42 -48.08 35.73
C ARG A 69 -3.49 -47.02 35.46
N ARG A 70 -4.61 -47.08 36.19
CA ARG A 70 -5.69 -46.11 36.04
C ARG A 70 -5.22 -44.65 36.17
N GLU A 71 -4.35 -44.37 37.15
CA GLU A 71 -3.79 -43.03 37.39
C GLU A 71 -3.02 -42.51 36.17
N GLU A 72 -2.19 -43.35 35.55
CA GLU A 72 -1.43 -43.01 34.34
C GLU A 72 -2.36 -42.75 33.15
N LEU A 73 -3.46 -43.51 33.04
CA LEU A 73 -4.46 -43.30 32.00
C LEU A 73 -5.19 -41.96 32.19
N ASP A 74 -5.56 -41.62 33.42
CA ASP A 74 -6.21 -40.36 33.75
C ASP A 74 -5.27 -39.17 33.42
N ASP A 75 -3.97 -39.27 33.77
CA ASP A 75 -2.97 -38.27 33.42
C ASP A 75 -2.83 -38.05 31.90
N TYR A 76 -2.90 -39.13 31.10
CA TYR A 76 -2.89 -39.03 29.63
C TYR A 76 -4.12 -38.30 29.09
N LEU A 77 -5.31 -38.62 29.62
CA LEU A 77 -6.56 -37.99 29.20
C LEU A 77 -6.56 -36.50 29.54
N ASP A 78 -6.09 -36.13 30.72
CA ASP A 78 -5.93 -34.72 31.13
C ASP A 78 -4.94 -33.99 30.21
N ALA A 79 -3.82 -34.64 29.89
CA ALA A 79 -2.81 -34.13 28.98
C ALA A 79 -3.33 -33.90 27.55
N LEU A 80 -4.23 -34.75 27.05
CA LEU A 80 -4.89 -34.59 25.75
C LEU A 80 -5.97 -33.49 25.80
N SER A 81 -6.78 -33.47 26.86
CA SER A 81 -7.78 -32.42 27.09
C SER A 81 -7.16 -31.02 27.12
N ALA A 82 -5.99 -30.88 27.76
CA ALA A 82 -5.24 -29.63 27.76
C ALA A 82 -4.79 -29.21 26.34
N LEU A 83 -4.40 -30.16 25.49
CA LEU A 83 -4.02 -29.89 24.09
C LEU A 83 -5.23 -29.52 23.22
N ASP A 84 -6.40 -30.12 23.47
CA ASP A 84 -7.64 -29.79 22.77
C ASP A 84 -8.15 -28.38 23.15
N TYR A 85 -8.04 -28.02 24.44
CA TYR A 85 -8.31 -26.66 24.89
C TYR A 85 -7.36 -25.65 24.24
N HIS A 86 -6.06 -25.98 24.20
CA HIS A 86 -5.06 -25.14 23.55
C HIS A 86 -5.33 -25.00 22.04
N ALA A 87 -5.69 -26.08 21.35
CA ALA A 87 -6.08 -26.06 19.93
C ALA A 87 -7.23 -25.09 19.67
N SER A 88 -8.26 -25.12 20.52
CA SER A 88 -9.42 -24.20 20.42
C SER A 88 -8.98 -22.74 20.53
N ARG A 89 -8.07 -22.44 21.45
CA ARG A 89 -7.51 -21.08 21.61
C ARG A 89 -6.67 -20.65 20.41
N LEU A 90 -5.84 -21.55 19.86
CA LEU A 90 -5.03 -21.26 18.68
C LEU A 90 -5.90 -20.96 17.44
N ARG A 91 -6.98 -21.73 17.23
CA ARG A 91 -7.95 -21.47 16.15
C ARG A 91 -8.60 -20.10 16.29
N GLN A 92 -8.94 -19.69 17.51
CA GLN A 92 -9.46 -18.34 17.76
C GLN A 92 -8.41 -17.25 17.44
N GLN A 93 -7.14 -17.48 17.76
CA GLN A 93 -6.05 -16.56 17.44
C GLN A 93 -5.82 -16.46 15.92
N GLU A 94 -5.87 -17.58 15.21
CA GLU A 94 -5.78 -17.63 13.74
C GLU A 94 -6.94 -16.84 13.10
N GLU A 95 -8.18 -17.04 13.58
CA GLU A 95 -9.34 -16.29 13.08
C GLU A 95 -9.18 -14.78 13.33
N GLN A 96 -8.71 -14.38 14.51
CA GLN A 96 -8.41 -12.97 14.80
C GLN A 96 -7.31 -12.41 13.91
N ALA A 97 -6.26 -13.19 13.61
CA ALA A 97 -5.20 -12.79 12.71
C ALA A 97 -5.73 -12.63 11.27
N ARG A 98 -6.58 -13.54 10.80
CA ARG A 98 -7.23 -13.45 9.48
C ARG A 98 -8.13 -12.23 9.36
N ASN A 99 -8.95 -11.96 10.37
CA ASN A 99 -9.80 -10.77 10.40
C ASN A 99 -8.96 -9.48 10.36
N ARG A 100 -7.83 -9.44 11.07
CA ARG A 100 -6.88 -8.31 10.99
C ARG A 100 -6.27 -8.19 9.59
N LEU A 101 -5.85 -9.30 8.97
CA LEU A 101 -5.30 -9.30 7.63
C LEU A 101 -6.30 -8.73 6.61
N GLU A 102 -7.58 -9.09 6.70
CA GLU A 102 -8.63 -8.55 5.83
C GLU A 102 -8.78 -7.03 5.99
N ILE A 103 -8.84 -6.54 7.24
CA ILE A 103 -8.91 -5.11 7.53
C ILE A 103 -7.69 -4.37 6.98
N GLU A 104 -6.48 -4.91 7.18
CA GLU A 104 -5.25 -4.27 6.70
C GLU A 104 -5.12 -4.36 5.16
N ALA A 105 -5.68 -5.39 4.53
CA ALA A 105 -5.76 -5.51 3.08
C ALA A 105 -6.66 -4.41 2.48
N GLU A 106 -7.80 -4.14 3.09
CA GLU A 106 -8.70 -3.05 2.67
C GLU A 106 -8.00 -1.69 2.80
N LYS A 107 -7.39 -1.41 3.95
CA LYS A 107 -6.62 -0.17 4.16
C LYS A 107 -5.46 -0.02 3.16
N ALA A 108 -4.75 -1.12 2.83
CA ALA A 108 -3.69 -1.10 1.84
C ALA A 108 -4.21 -0.80 0.43
N ARG A 109 -5.37 -1.34 0.05
CA ARG A 109 -6.05 -1.01 -1.22
C ARG A 109 -6.44 0.46 -1.27
N ASP A 110 -7.02 0.99 -0.20
CA ASP A 110 -7.43 2.39 -0.11
C ASP A 110 -6.24 3.36 -0.18
N ALA A 111 -5.16 3.07 0.56
CA ALA A 111 -3.93 3.86 0.52
C ALA A 111 -3.33 3.90 -0.90
N ASN A 112 -3.32 2.75 -1.58
CA ASN A 112 -2.87 2.65 -2.97
C ASN A 112 -3.79 3.37 -3.96
N ALA A 113 -5.11 3.28 -3.78
CA ALA A 113 -6.08 4.00 -4.60
C ALA A 113 -5.92 5.52 -4.45
N ALA A 114 -5.74 6.00 -3.22
CA ALA A 114 -5.49 7.42 -2.94
C ALA A 114 -4.18 7.93 -3.56
N LEU A 115 -3.11 7.12 -3.52
CA LEU A 115 -1.86 7.43 -4.20
C LEU A 115 -2.06 7.54 -5.71
N ARG A 116 -2.70 6.54 -6.34
CA ARG A 116 -2.99 6.55 -7.79
C ARG A 116 -3.80 7.78 -8.20
N ALA A 117 -4.83 8.13 -7.43
CA ALA A 117 -5.62 9.33 -7.71
C ALA A 117 -4.78 10.62 -7.66
N ARG A 118 -3.84 10.72 -6.71
CA ARG A 118 -2.92 11.87 -6.61
C ARG A 118 -1.93 11.93 -7.78
N LEU A 119 -1.40 10.79 -8.22
CA LEU A 119 -0.53 10.71 -9.40
C LEU A 119 -1.27 11.17 -10.66
N GLN A 120 -2.48 10.67 -10.90
CA GLN A 120 -3.31 11.10 -12.04
C GLN A 120 -3.59 12.60 -12.01
N GLN A 121 -3.83 13.17 -10.83
CA GLN A 121 -4.00 14.61 -10.70
C GLN A 121 -2.71 15.36 -11.04
N TYR A 122 -1.56 14.90 -10.58
CA TYR A 122 -0.26 15.48 -10.91
C TYR A 122 0.02 15.45 -12.42
N ASP A 123 -0.22 14.32 -13.08
CA ASP A 123 -0.04 14.18 -14.54
C ASP A 123 -0.92 15.15 -15.32
N LYS A 124 -2.20 15.29 -14.92
CA LYS A 124 -3.11 16.30 -15.51
C LYS A 124 -2.54 17.71 -15.38
N LEU A 125 -1.96 18.05 -14.23
CA LEU A 125 -1.38 19.37 -14.01
C LEU A 125 -0.11 19.59 -14.84
N LYS A 126 0.72 18.55 -14.97
CA LYS A 126 1.92 18.57 -15.83
C LYS A 126 1.54 18.87 -17.28
N ILE A 127 0.55 18.16 -17.83
CA ILE A 127 0.04 18.39 -19.19
C ILE A 127 -0.50 19.82 -19.36
N LEU A 128 -1.24 20.35 -18.38
CA LEU A 128 -1.73 21.73 -18.44
C LEU A 128 -0.59 22.75 -18.48
N LEU A 129 0.49 22.49 -17.76
CA LEU A 129 1.67 23.36 -17.70
C LEU A 129 2.42 23.35 -19.04
N GLU A 130 2.60 22.18 -19.65
CA GLU A 130 3.18 22.00 -20.99
C GLU A 130 2.35 22.68 -22.09
N LYS A 131 1.02 22.59 -22.00
CA LYS A 131 0.12 23.31 -22.94
C LYS A 131 0.24 24.83 -22.78
N GLN A 132 0.33 25.33 -21.54
CA GLN A 132 0.45 26.76 -21.29
C GLN A 132 1.80 27.32 -21.75
N SER A 133 2.91 26.60 -21.53
CA SER A 133 4.22 27.02 -22.05
C SER A 133 4.25 27.02 -23.57
N SER A 134 3.69 25.99 -24.20
CA SER A 134 3.59 25.91 -25.68
C SER A 134 2.77 27.07 -26.26
N ALA A 135 1.65 27.44 -25.62
CA ALA A 135 0.83 28.57 -26.05
C ALA A 135 1.56 29.92 -25.89
N LYS A 136 2.30 30.10 -24.79
CA LYS A 136 3.13 31.30 -24.58
C LYS A 136 4.25 31.42 -25.62
N ASN A 137 4.93 30.33 -25.93
CA ASN A 137 6.00 30.33 -26.94
C ASN A 137 5.45 30.68 -28.32
N LYS A 138 4.28 30.15 -28.69
CA LYS A 138 3.60 30.51 -29.95
C LYS A 138 3.28 32.01 -30.01
N ASN A 139 2.72 32.57 -28.94
CA ASN A 139 2.44 34.00 -28.89
C ASN A 139 3.71 34.86 -28.95
N ALA A 140 4.79 34.45 -28.29
CA ALA A 140 6.07 35.15 -28.34
C ALA A 140 6.67 35.12 -29.76
N ASN A 141 6.58 33.98 -30.46
CA ASN A 141 7.03 33.88 -31.85
C ASN A 141 6.19 34.76 -32.78
N LEU A 142 4.86 34.77 -32.64
CA LEU A 142 3.99 35.64 -33.44
C LEU A 142 4.25 37.12 -33.18
N LEU A 143 4.54 37.51 -31.94
CA LEU A 143 4.93 38.88 -31.60
C LEU A 143 6.28 39.25 -32.22
N ALA A 144 7.26 38.33 -32.21
CA ALA A 144 8.54 38.55 -32.86
C ALA A 144 8.39 38.69 -34.39
N GLU A 145 7.55 37.87 -35.02
CA GLU A 145 7.22 37.97 -36.45
C GLU A 145 6.57 39.33 -36.79
N LEU A 146 5.65 39.82 -35.94
CA LEU A 146 5.05 41.14 -36.11
C LEU A 146 6.06 42.28 -35.90
N ASP A 147 6.94 42.18 -34.90
CA ASP A 147 8.00 43.17 -34.66
C ASP A 147 9.01 43.21 -35.82
N ASP A 148 9.34 42.07 -36.42
CA ASP A 148 10.18 41.97 -37.61
C ASP A 148 9.50 42.60 -38.83
N GLU A 149 8.19 42.38 -39.03
CA GLU A 149 7.42 43.02 -40.10
C GLU A 149 7.32 44.55 -39.94
N ASP A 150 7.16 45.06 -38.72
CA ASP A 150 7.12 46.50 -38.44
C ASP A 150 8.49 47.17 -38.62
N GLN A 151 9.59 46.46 -38.34
CA GLN A 151 10.96 46.95 -38.63
C GLN A 151 11.28 46.99 -40.12
N LEU A 152 10.64 46.14 -40.93
CA LEU A 152 10.81 46.09 -42.39
C LEU A 152 9.94 47.12 -43.13
N ARG A 153 9.00 47.79 -42.46
CA ARG A 153 8.23 48.91 -43.06
C ARG A 153 9.04 50.20 -42.96
N PRO A 154 9.52 50.78 -44.07
CA PRO A 154 10.14 52.10 -44.02
C PRO A 154 9.09 53.12 -43.56
N SER A 155 9.39 53.89 -42.52
CA SER A 155 8.57 55.01 -42.06
C SER A 155 8.14 55.86 -43.25
N PRO A 156 6.83 56.16 -43.43
CA PRO A 156 6.41 57.06 -44.48
C PRO A 156 7.02 58.42 -44.17
N LEU A 157 7.99 58.82 -45.01
CA LEU A 157 8.53 60.18 -45.05
C LEU A 157 7.34 61.14 -45.17
N THR A 158 7.01 61.80 -44.06
CA THR A 158 6.11 62.95 -44.06
C THR A 158 6.83 64.05 -44.83
N HIS A 159 6.52 64.13 -46.12
CA HIS A 159 6.91 65.22 -46.99
C HIS A 159 6.37 66.52 -46.37
N ARG A 160 7.26 67.31 -45.74
CA ARG A 160 6.97 68.72 -45.47
C ARG A 160 6.79 69.40 -46.82
N GLY A 161 5.55 69.73 -47.16
CA GLY A 161 5.22 70.65 -48.24
C GLY A 161 5.60 72.07 -47.87
N SER A 162 6.18 72.75 -48.84
CA SER A 162 6.60 74.16 -48.85
C SER A 162 5.46 75.15 -48.66
#